data_AF-A0A9P8D8L8-F1
#
_entry.id   AF-A0A9P8D8L8-F1
#
_cell.length_a   1.000
_cell.length_b   1.000
_cell.length_c   1.000
_cell.angle_alpha   90.00
_cell.angle_beta   90.00
_cell.angle_gamma   90.00
#
_symmetry.space_group_name_H-M   'P 1'
#
loop_
_entity.id
_entity.type
_entity.pdbx_description
1 polymer ?
#
loop_
_entity_poly.entity_id
_entity_poly.type
_entity_poly.pdbx_seq_one_letter_code
_entity_poly.pdbx_strand_id
1 'polypeptide(L)'
;MAAGDRSITHGPAQHLERIHRNPRPFISLDLCDERRHFQLVVPLRARHHPPLLYAIFALSARHLSRLPKYKTPQGILYQGQLLPKLTPHDAVEYTLKCIPALRDFHLIQDDEKLESIIATAVILRQLEEIDDEEDQEQERNQRRNAKPQVNFLAIIDAVLRSPPSRTLFGRRSLIQAAYWMAVRQELYHSFTKRHPPKMVLDPEYGNGASKANKIVLHTAQVAKWRWADGSEQEWRMYYPLIEWW
;
A
#
# COMPACT_ATOMS: atom_id res chain seq x y z
N MET A 1 42.85 1.50 32.42
CA MET A 1 42.25 0.39 31.65
C MET A 1 40.78 0.69 31.46
N ALA A 2 40.32 0.58 30.21
CA ALA A 2 39.13 1.22 29.68
C ALA A 2 37.81 0.69 30.25
N ALA A 3 36.84 1.61 30.30
CA ALA A 3 35.43 1.40 30.57
C ALA A 3 34.78 0.51 29.50
N GLY A 4 33.88 -0.37 29.93
CA GLY A 4 32.94 -1.09 29.07
C GLY A 4 31.52 -0.60 29.34
N ASP A 5 31.19 0.55 28.75
CA ASP A 5 29.84 1.11 28.71
C ASP A 5 28.92 0.18 27.89
N ARG A 6 27.88 -0.37 28.53
CA ARG A 6 26.83 -1.14 27.86
C ARG A 6 25.81 -0.18 27.28
N SER A 7 26.19 0.49 26.19
CA SER A 7 25.27 1.29 25.39
C SER A 7 24.38 0.34 24.59
N ILE A 8 23.21 0.00 25.15
CA ILE A 8 22.11 -0.62 24.40
C ILE A 8 21.79 0.32 23.23
N THR A 9 21.98 -0.17 22.01
CA THR A 9 21.72 0.56 20.78
C THR A 9 20.22 0.80 20.63
N HIS A 10 19.74 1.93 21.17
CA HIS A 10 18.37 2.41 21.00
C HIS A 10 18.15 2.81 19.52
N GLY A 11 17.53 1.90 18.76
CA GLY A 11 17.21 2.08 17.34
C GLY A 11 15.95 2.92 17.08
N PRO A 12 15.75 3.41 15.84
CA PRO A 12 14.60 4.24 15.42
C PRO A 12 13.22 3.57 15.58
N ALA A 13 13.18 2.24 15.80
CA ALA A 13 11.95 1.47 15.98
C ALA A 13 11.06 1.97 17.14
N GLN A 14 11.64 2.28 18.31
CA GLN A 14 10.86 2.78 19.47
C GLN A 14 10.26 4.18 19.22
N HIS A 15 10.86 4.97 18.33
CA HIS A 15 10.38 6.31 18.02
C HIS A 15 9.23 6.28 17.01
N LEU A 16 9.23 5.31 16.08
CA LEU A 16 8.17 5.10 15.10
C LEU A 16 6.96 4.34 15.69
N GLU A 17 7.14 3.50 16.72
CA GLU A 17 6.04 2.86 17.46
C GLU A 17 5.06 3.89 18.07
N ARG A 18 5.51 5.12 18.37
CA ARG A 18 4.65 6.20 18.87
C ARG A 18 3.84 6.92 17.78
N ILE A 19 4.19 6.74 16.51
CA ILE A 19 3.53 7.37 15.34
C ILE A 19 2.21 6.68 14.99
N HIS A 20 1.90 5.54 15.62
CA HIS A 20 0.62 4.82 15.47
C HIS A 20 -0.64 5.63 15.83
N ARG A 21 -0.54 6.87 16.34
CA ARG A 21 -1.68 7.65 16.83
C ARG A 21 -2.48 8.47 15.81
N ASN A 22 -2.00 8.81 14.58
CA ASN A 22 -2.86 9.40 13.50
C ASN A 22 -2.15 9.74 12.16
N PRO A 23 -2.86 9.89 11.00
CA PRO A 23 -2.95 8.81 10.00
C PRO A 23 -2.97 9.33 8.53
N ARG A 24 -2.34 10.45 8.19
CA ARG A 24 -2.49 11.03 6.82
C ARG A 24 -2.20 10.06 5.66
N PRO A 25 -1.16 9.20 5.72
CA PRO A 25 -0.97 8.15 4.70
C PRO A 25 -2.01 7.01 4.78
N PHE A 26 -2.69 6.84 5.90
CA PHE A 26 -3.73 5.81 6.10
C PHE A 26 -5.15 6.30 5.78
N ILE A 27 -5.43 7.61 5.86
CA ILE A 27 -6.72 8.19 5.44
C ILE A 27 -6.96 7.94 3.95
N SER A 28 -5.94 8.07 3.10
CA SER A 28 -6.07 7.74 1.68
C SER A 28 -6.36 6.24 1.49
N LEU A 29 -5.74 5.39 2.30
CA LEU A 29 -5.96 3.93 2.27
C LEU A 29 -7.41 3.56 2.62
N ASP A 30 -8.07 4.32 3.49
CA ASP A 30 -9.44 4.05 3.95
C ASP A 30 -10.57 4.80 3.20
N LEU A 31 -10.29 5.58 2.13
CA LEU A 31 -11.31 6.44 1.47
C LEU A 31 -12.61 5.75 1.02
N CYS A 32 -12.61 4.44 0.76
CA CYS A 32 -13.81 3.66 0.42
C CYS A 32 -14.06 2.50 1.40
N ASP A 33 -13.45 2.59 2.59
CA ASP A 33 -13.56 1.61 3.66
C ASP A 33 -14.22 2.24 4.89
N GLU A 34 -15.53 2.06 5.01
CA GLU A 34 -16.33 2.59 6.13
C GLU A 34 -15.85 2.09 7.50
N ARG A 35 -15.21 0.91 7.54
CA ARG A 35 -14.68 0.31 8.77
C ARG A 35 -13.25 0.76 9.08
N ARG A 36 -12.64 1.53 8.17
CA ARG A 36 -11.30 2.13 8.34
C ARG A 36 -10.26 1.09 8.78
N HIS A 37 -10.17 -0.04 8.07
CA HIS A 37 -9.32 -1.14 8.47
C HIS A 37 -7.84 -0.75 8.51
N PHE A 38 -7.37 0.12 7.61
CA PHE A 38 -5.97 0.55 7.60
C PHE A 38 -5.64 1.49 8.76
N GLN A 39 -6.59 2.29 9.23
CA GLN A 39 -6.39 3.14 10.40
C GLN A 39 -6.64 2.43 11.74
N LEU A 40 -7.56 1.46 11.79
CA LEU A 40 -8.01 0.86 13.06
C LEU A 40 -7.52 -0.57 13.29
N VAL A 41 -7.48 -1.40 12.25
CA VAL A 41 -7.16 -2.84 12.37
C VAL A 41 -5.67 -3.10 12.12
N VAL A 42 -5.13 -2.53 11.04
CA VAL A 42 -3.75 -2.72 10.62
C VAL A 42 -2.73 -2.34 11.71
N PRO A 43 -2.86 -1.19 12.43
CA PRO A 43 -1.91 -0.85 13.50
C PRO A 43 -1.94 -1.84 14.67
N LEU A 44 -3.11 -2.39 15.00
CA LEU A 44 -3.23 -3.41 16.05
C LEU A 44 -2.54 -4.70 15.63
N ARG A 45 -2.74 -5.14 14.38
CA ARG A 45 -2.09 -6.34 13.84
C ARG A 45 -0.59 -6.18 13.72
N ALA A 46 -0.10 -5.00 13.35
CA ALA A 46 1.33 -4.72 13.23
C ALA A 46 2.12 -5.02 14.52
N ARG A 47 1.48 -4.96 15.69
CA ARG A 47 2.12 -5.32 16.98
C ARG A 47 2.58 -6.78 17.05
N HIS A 48 1.95 -7.67 16.27
CA HIS A 48 2.20 -9.10 16.28
C HIS A 48 2.73 -9.63 14.93
N HIS A 49 2.67 -8.81 13.88
CA HIS A 49 3.07 -9.17 12.52
C HIS A 49 4.20 -8.26 12.02
N PRO A 50 5.48 -8.64 12.21
CA PRO A 50 6.62 -7.78 11.89
C PRO A 50 6.67 -7.23 10.46
N PRO A 51 6.34 -7.99 9.39
CA PRO A 51 6.32 -7.44 8.03
C PRO A 51 5.35 -6.25 7.89
N LEU A 52 4.19 -6.34 8.52
CA LEU A 52 3.18 -5.28 8.49
C LEU A 52 3.66 -4.04 9.24
N LEU A 53 4.33 -4.21 10.38
CA LEU A 53 4.97 -3.12 11.12
C LEU A 53 6.04 -2.42 10.28
N TYR A 54 6.91 -3.19 9.63
CA TYR A 54 7.95 -2.64 8.78
C TYR A 54 7.35 -1.88 7.58
N ALA A 55 6.28 -2.37 6.97
CA ALA A 55 5.59 -1.64 5.90
C ALA A 55 5.05 -0.29 6.39
N ILE A 56 4.43 -0.24 7.57
CA ILE A 56 3.96 1.00 8.20
C ILE A 56 5.13 1.97 8.44
N PHE A 57 6.26 1.47 8.94
CA PHE A 57 7.45 2.28 9.17
C PHE A 57 8.07 2.79 7.87
N ALA A 58 8.12 1.96 6.83
CA ALA A 58 8.62 2.36 5.52
C ALA A 58 7.81 3.53 4.94
N LEU A 59 6.48 3.37 4.90
CA LEU A 59 5.57 4.40 4.41
C LEU A 59 5.65 5.68 5.25
N SER A 60 5.69 5.55 6.58
CA SER A 60 5.78 6.69 7.49
C SER A 60 7.11 7.44 7.33
N ALA A 61 8.23 6.71 7.27
CA ALA A 61 9.56 7.29 7.08
C ALA A 61 9.64 8.09 5.79
N ARG A 62 9.12 7.54 4.68
CA ARG A 62 9.08 8.26 3.40
C ARG A 62 8.17 9.48 3.46
N HIS A 63 6.92 9.32 3.93
CA HIS A 63 5.96 10.42 3.98
C HIS A 63 6.47 11.62 4.80
N LEU A 64 7.05 11.35 5.96
CA LEU A 64 7.58 12.40 6.84
C LEU A 64 8.84 13.05 6.25
N SER A 65 9.73 12.26 5.65
CA SER A 65 10.96 12.77 5.03
C SER A 65 10.71 13.53 3.74
N ARG A 66 9.60 13.27 3.04
CA ARG A 66 9.20 13.96 1.81
C ARG A 66 8.79 15.41 2.09
N LEU A 67 7.94 15.62 3.08
CA LEU A 67 7.22 16.88 3.26
C LEU A 67 8.06 17.94 4.01
N PRO A 68 8.37 19.11 3.39
CA PRO A 68 9.22 20.13 4.01
C PRO A 68 8.73 20.64 5.37
N LYS A 69 7.41 20.68 5.58
CA LYS A 69 6.78 21.13 6.84
C LYS A 69 7.16 20.33 8.08
N TYR A 70 7.69 19.11 7.93
CA TYR A 70 8.14 18.29 9.05
C TYR A 70 9.65 18.36 9.26
N LYS A 71 10.41 19.00 8.36
CA LYS A 71 11.86 19.10 8.45
C LYS A 71 12.25 20.25 9.36
N THR A 72 13.17 19.97 10.29
CA THR A 72 13.81 20.94 11.16
C THR A 72 15.33 20.75 11.10
N PRO A 73 16.14 21.75 11.51
CA PRO A 73 17.60 21.59 11.56
C PRO A 73 18.06 20.39 12.43
N GLN A 74 17.25 19.98 13.41
CA GLN A 74 17.55 18.89 14.34
C GLN A 74 16.97 17.54 13.91
N GLY A 75 16.33 17.46 12.73
CA GLY A 75 15.70 16.25 12.21
C GLY A 75 14.22 16.44 11.90
N ILE A 76 13.44 15.36 11.93
CA ILE A 76 12.01 15.40 11.59
C ILE A 76 11.16 15.66 12.84
N LEU A 77 10.35 16.71 12.83
CA LEU A 77 9.40 17.02 13.90
C LEU A 77 7.98 16.66 13.45
N TYR A 78 7.38 15.67 14.11
CA TYR A 78 6.01 15.25 13.83
C TYR A 78 5.20 15.24 15.12
N GLN A 79 4.09 15.99 15.14
CA GLN A 79 3.18 16.09 16.30
C GLN A 79 3.90 16.41 17.63
N GLY A 80 4.91 17.27 17.59
CA GLY A 80 5.71 17.65 18.78
C GLY A 80 6.78 16.62 19.19
N GLN A 81 6.92 15.51 18.47
CA GLN A 81 7.97 14.52 18.69
C GLN A 81 9.10 14.70 17.66
N LEU A 82 10.32 14.91 18.16
CA LEU A 82 11.52 14.99 17.34
C LEU A 82 12.04 13.58 17.03
N LEU A 83 12.36 13.35 15.76
CA LEU A 83 12.89 12.11 15.20
C LEU A 83 14.25 12.45 14.57
N PRO A 84 15.32 12.61 15.40
CA PRO A 84 16.61 13.14 14.93
C PRO A 84 17.37 12.17 14.04
N LYS A 85 17.08 10.87 14.14
CA LYS A 85 17.75 9.80 13.38
C LYS A 85 16.95 9.35 12.16
N LEU A 86 15.75 9.89 11.93
CA LEU A 86 14.92 9.47 10.81
C LEU A 86 15.46 10.08 9.51
N THR A 87 15.78 9.21 8.58
CA THR A 87 16.35 9.52 7.27
C THR A 87 15.52 8.89 6.15
N PRO A 88 15.64 9.37 4.90
CA PRO A 88 15.04 8.69 3.75
C PRO A 88 15.51 7.24 3.57
N HIS A 89 16.70 6.88 4.07
CA HIS A 89 17.25 5.52 3.98
C HIS A 89 16.44 4.50 4.79
N ASP A 90 15.86 4.93 5.91
CA ASP A 90 15.04 4.06 6.78
C ASP A 90 13.86 3.45 6.02
N ALA A 91 13.26 4.20 5.07
CA ALA A 91 12.17 3.69 4.25
C ALA A 91 12.59 2.48 3.40
N VAL A 92 13.82 2.50 2.87
CA VAL A 92 14.39 1.39 2.09
C VAL A 92 14.69 0.21 3.00
N GLU A 93 15.32 0.44 4.15
CA GLU A 93 15.64 -0.64 5.09
C GLU A 93 14.39 -1.39 5.57
N TYR A 94 13.32 -0.67 5.91
CA TYR A 94 12.08 -1.31 6.34
C TYR A 94 11.39 -2.05 5.19
N THR A 95 11.44 -1.52 3.97
CA THR A 95 10.96 -2.23 2.78
C THR A 95 11.71 -3.54 2.56
N LEU A 96 13.05 -3.54 2.64
CA LEU A 96 13.88 -4.73 2.49
C LEU A 96 13.54 -5.82 3.53
N LYS A 97 13.19 -5.43 4.76
CA LYS A 97 12.75 -6.36 5.82
C LYS A 97 11.41 -7.03 5.51
N CYS A 98 10.59 -6.47 4.63
CA CYS A 98 9.31 -7.06 4.22
C CYS A 98 9.47 -8.12 3.12
N ILE A 99 10.53 -8.03 2.30
CA ILE A 99 10.71 -8.84 1.08
C ILE A 99 10.66 -10.36 1.36
N PRO A 100 11.33 -10.92 2.39
CA PRO A 100 11.28 -12.35 2.64
C PRO A 100 9.86 -12.86 2.86
N ALA A 101 9.07 -12.15 3.65
CA ALA A 101 7.69 -12.54 3.95
C ALA A 101 6.77 -12.42 2.73
N LEU A 102 7.01 -11.45 1.84
CA LEU A 102 6.28 -11.30 0.58
C LEU A 102 6.65 -12.38 -0.44
N ARG A 103 7.91 -12.82 -0.48
CA ARG A 103 8.35 -13.91 -1.36
C ARG A 103 7.77 -15.26 -0.91
N ASP A 104 7.75 -15.48 0.40
CA ASP A 104 7.42 -16.78 0.99
C ASP A 104 5.91 -16.86 1.36
N PHE A 105 5.08 -15.94 0.84
CA PHE A 105 3.65 -15.84 1.16
C PHE A 105 2.85 -17.12 0.84
N HIS A 106 3.26 -17.86 -0.19
CA HIS A 106 2.64 -19.10 -0.63
C HIS A 106 2.78 -20.25 0.38
N LEU A 107 3.72 -20.12 1.33
CA LEU A 107 3.93 -21.09 2.41
C LEU A 107 3.04 -20.82 3.63
N ILE A 108 2.32 -19.69 3.65
CA ILE A 108 1.50 -19.28 4.78
C ILE A 108 0.17 -20.04 4.78
N GLN A 109 -0.05 -20.84 5.82
CA GLN A 109 -1.32 -21.54 6.05
C GLN A 109 -2.24 -20.80 7.04
N ASP A 110 -1.71 -19.82 7.76
CA ASP A 110 -2.45 -19.03 8.75
C ASP A 110 -3.14 -17.85 8.04
N ASP A 111 -4.47 -17.85 8.06
CA ASP A 111 -5.30 -16.82 7.45
C ASP A 111 -4.92 -15.40 7.94
N GLU A 112 -4.72 -15.20 9.24
CA GLU A 112 -4.46 -13.86 9.80
C GLU A 112 -3.09 -13.34 9.36
N LYS A 113 -2.09 -14.22 9.26
CA LYS A 113 -0.79 -13.88 8.68
C LYS A 113 -0.93 -13.54 7.20
N LEU A 114 -1.71 -14.32 6.44
CA LEU A 114 -1.94 -14.03 5.02
C LEU A 114 -2.62 -12.67 4.83
N GLU A 115 -3.65 -12.36 5.63
CA GLU A 115 -4.30 -11.05 5.65
C GLU A 115 -3.30 -9.91 5.94
N SER A 116 -2.39 -10.13 6.89
CA SER A 116 -1.35 -9.16 7.24
C SER A 116 -0.32 -8.99 6.13
N ILE A 117 0.00 -10.05 5.37
CA ILE A 117 0.86 -9.98 4.18
C ILE A 117 0.18 -9.23 3.03
N ILE A 118 -1.10 -9.45 2.79
CA ILE A 118 -1.88 -8.69 1.81
C ILE A 118 -1.85 -7.20 2.17
N ALA A 119 -2.14 -6.85 3.43
CA ALA A 119 -2.08 -5.47 3.89
C ALA A 119 -0.67 -4.87 3.77
N THR A 120 0.38 -5.66 4.06
CA THR A 120 1.79 -5.28 3.87
C THR A 120 2.05 -4.90 2.41
N ALA A 121 1.64 -5.76 1.46
CA ALA A 121 1.84 -5.52 0.04
C ALA A 121 1.15 -4.22 -0.43
N VAL A 122 -0.10 -3.98 -0.01
CA VAL A 122 -0.85 -2.76 -0.32
C VAL A 122 -0.18 -1.49 0.22
N ILE A 123 0.38 -1.54 1.43
CA ILE A 123 1.11 -0.41 2.02
C ILE A 123 2.41 -0.13 1.26
N LEU A 124 3.16 -1.16 0.87
CA LEU A 124 4.38 -0.98 0.09
C LEU A 124 4.11 -0.48 -1.33
N ARG A 125 2.97 -0.85 -1.93
CA ARG A 125 2.53 -0.24 -3.19
C ARG A 125 2.22 1.25 -3.04
N GLN A 126 1.63 1.65 -1.91
CA GLN A 126 1.44 3.08 -1.63
C GLN A 126 2.77 3.84 -1.49
N LEU A 127 3.80 3.16 -0.96
CA LEU A 127 5.15 3.70 -0.90
C LEU A 127 5.75 3.85 -2.31
N GLU A 128 5.60 2.85 -3.17
CA GLU A 128 6.03 2.91 -4.58
C GLU A 128 5.38 4.09 -5.32
N GLU A 129 4.09 4.33 -5.13
CA GLU A 129 3.38 5.48 -5.72
C GLU A 129 3.98 6.83 -5.31
N ILE A 130 4.33 6.96 -4.02
CA ILE A 130 4.93 8.17 -3.48
C ILE A 130 6.33 8.40 -4.08
N ASP A 131 7.09 7.32 -4.29
CA ASP A 131 8.42 7.37 -4.88
C ASP A 131 8.36 7.73 -6.38
N ASP A 132 7.41 7.16 -7.12
CA ASP A 132 7.16 7.46 -8.54
C ASP A 132 6.77 8.93 -8.79
N GLU A 133 6.03 9.54 -7.87
CA GLU A 133 5.70 10.97 -7.91
C GLU A 133 6.94 11.84 -7.66
N GLU A 134 7.76 11.48 -6.67
CA GLU A 134 9.00 12.19 -6.34
C GLU A 134 10.01 12.12 -7.50
N ASP A 135 10.17 10.95 -8.11
CA ASP A 135 11.09 10.73 -9.23
C ASP A 135 10.64 11.54 -10.45
N GLN A 136 9.34 11.58 -10.77
CA GLN A 136 8.81 12.41 -11.86
C GLN A 136 8.99 13.92 -11.64
N GLU A 137 8.80 14.39 -10.40
CA GLU A 137 9.03 15.80 -10.05
C GLU A 137 10.52 16.15 -10.16
N GLN A 138 11.41 15.24 -9.76
CA GLN A 138 12.85 15.40 -9.89
C GLN A 138 13.32 15.33 -11.34
N GLU A 139 12.81 14.39 -12.16
CA GLU A 139 13.13 14.26 -13.59
C GLU A 139 12.77 15.51 -14.39
N ARG A 140 11.61 16.12 -14.09
CA ARG A 140 11.22 17.42 -14.67
C ARG A 140 12.21 18.53 -14.32
N ASN A 141 12.83 18.44 -13.15
CA ASN A 141 13.73 19.46 -12.62
C ASN A 141 15.23 19.17 -12.89
N GLN A 142 15.62 17.92 -13.18
CA GLN A 142 16.99 17.42 -13.45
C GLN A 142 16.98 15.97 -13.98
N ARG A 143 17.77 15.67 -15.01
CA ARG A 143 17.93 14.30 -15.56
C ARG A 143 18.72 13.39 -14.62
N ARG A 144 18.04 12.53 -13.85
CA ARG A 144 18.67 11.46 -13.06
C ARG A 144 18.37 10.08 -13.65
N ASN A 145 19.30 9.14 -13.44
CA ASN A 145 19.15 7.75 -13.87
C ASN A 145 18.11 7.04 -13.01
N ALA A 146 17.23 6.27 -13.67
CA ALA A 146 16.23 5.41 -13.04
C ALA A 146 16.89 4.44 -12.06
N LYS A 147 16.39 4.40 -10.82
CA LYS A 147 16.80 3.40 -9.83
C LYS A 147 16.03 2.10 -10.08
N PRO A 148 16.65 0.92 -9.86
CA PRO A 148 15.91 -0.34 -9.87
C PRO A 148 14.88 -0.34 -8.74
N GLN A 149 13.60 -0.25 -9.10
CA GLN A 149 12.49 -0.31 -8.16
C GLN A 149 11.87 -1.72 -8.13
N VAL A 150 11.45 -2.16 -6.96
CA VAL A 150 10.66 -3.40 -6.81
C VAL A 150 9.25 -3.11 -7.29
N ASN A 151 8.76 -3.90 -8.24
CA ASN A 151 7.39 -3.78 -8.75
C ASN A 151 6.41 -4.43 -7.77
N PHE A 152 5.91 -3.65 -6.80
CA PHE A 152 4.95 -4.16 -5.80
C PHE A 152 3.59 -4.45 -6.41
N LEU A 153 3.26 -3.93 -7.60
CA LEU A 153 2.04 -4.32 -8.31
C LEU A 153 2.04 -5.81 -8.61
N ALA A 154 3.15 -6.33 -9.16
CA ALA A 154 3.27 -7.75 -9.48
C ALA A 154 3.14 -8.63 -8.23
N ILE A 155 3.61 -8.15 -7.08
CA ILE A 155 3.49 -8.84 -5.80
C ILE A 155 2.03 -8.83 -5.31
N ILE A 156 1.38 -7.66 -5.27
CA ILE A 156 -0.04 -7.54 -4.88
C ILE A 156 -0.91 -8.44 -5.74
N ASP A 157 -0.70 -8.38 -7.05
CA ASP A 157 -1.44 -9.11 -8.04
C ASP A 157 -1.24 -10.63 -7.89
N ALA A 158 -0.01 -11.09 -7.62
CA ALA A 158 0.26 -12.50 -7.30
C ALA A 158 -0.42 -12.94 -5.99
N VAL A 159 -0.34 -12.13 -4.92
CA VAL A 159 -0.91 -12.48 -3.62
C VAL A 159 -2.45 -12.48 -3.66
N LEU A 160 -3.07 -11.47 -4.27
CA LEU A 160 -4.52 -11.34 -4.38
C LEU A 160 -5.14 -12.44 -5.26
N ARG A 161 -4.42 -12.91 -6.29
CA ARG A 161 -4.89 -14.01 -7.15
C ARG A 161 -4.67 -15.40 -6.56
N SER A 162 -3.91 -15.53 -5.48
CA SER A 162 -3.67 -16.84 -4.89
C SER A 162 -4.98 -17.50 -4.43
N PRO A 163 -5.14 -18.83 -4.58
CA PRO A 163 -6.36 -19.51 -4.18
C PRO A 163 -6.80 -19.21 -2.73
N PRO A 164 -5.89 -19.17 -1.73
CA PRO A 164 -6.26 -18.80 -0.36
C PRO A 164 -6.86 -17.39 -0.24
N SER A 165 -6.31 -16.41 -0.96
CA SER A 165 -6.86 -15.05 -0.96
C SER A 165 -8.26 -14.99 -1.57
N ARG A 166 -8.51 -15.73 -2.64
CA ARG A 166 -9.84 -15.78 -3.30
C ARG A 166 -10.89 -16.48 -2.43
N THR A 167 -10.53 -17.58 -1.74
CA THR A 167 -11.47 -18.29 -0.86
C THR A 167 -11.82 -17.49 0.40
N LEU A 168 -10.89 -16.67 0.88
CA LEU A 168 -11.11 -15.79 2.04
C LEU A 168 -11.80 -14.47 1.66
N PHE A 169 -11.81 -14.11 0.38
CA PHE A 169 -12.57 -12.97 -0.12
C PHE A 169 -14.06 -13.14 0.22
N GLY A 170 -14.70 -12.11 0.77
CA GLY A 170 -16.08 -12.18 1.26
C GLY A 170 -16.23 -12.68 2.71
N ARG A 171 -15.23 -13.40 3.25
CA ARG A 171 -15.23 -13.91 4.64
C ARG A 171 -14.39 -13.04 5.58
N ARG A 172 -13.34 -12.42 5.06
CA ARG A 172 -12.38 -11.61 5.84
C ARG A 172 -12.43 -10.15 5.38
N SER A 173 -12.87 -9.26 6.26
CA SER A 173 -13.09 -7.85 5.89
C SER A 173 -11.81 -7.06 5.62
N LEU A 174 -10.67 -7.43 6.22
CA LEU A 174 -9.38 -6.79 5.89
C LEU A 174 -8.90 -7.15 4.48
N ILE A 175 -9.12 -8.40 4.01
CA ILE A 175 -8.80 -8.79 2.62
C ILE A 175 -9.63 -7.97 1.65
N GLN A 176 -10.93 -7.79 1.94
CA GLN A 176 -11.80 -6.95 1.11
C GLN A 176 -11.29 -5.50 1.08
N ALA A 177 -10.98 -4.91 2.23
CA ALA A 177 -10.46 -3.54 2.31
C ALA A 177 -9.14 -3.39 1.51
N ALA A 178 -8.22 -4.34 1.67
CA ALA A 178 -6.95 -4.34 0.97
C ALA A 178 -7.12 -4.53 -0.55
N TYR A 179 -8.02 -5.42 -0.98
CA TYR A 179 -8.38 -5.57 -2.39
C TYR A 179 -8.93 -4.27 -2.98
N TRP A 180 -9.91 -3.65 -2.34
CA TRP A 180 -10.50 -2.40 -2.84
C TRP A 180 -9.51 -1.24 -2.83
N MET A 181 -8.53 -1.25 -1.92
CA MET A 181 -7.42 -0.31 -1.98
C MET A 181 -6.50 -0.59 -3.17
N ALA A 182 -6.12 -1.85 -3.42
CA ALA A 182 -5.33 -2.23 -4.59
C ALA A 182 -6.02 -1.85 -5.92
N VAL A 183 -7.34 -2.00 -6.01
CA VAL A 183 -8.11 -1.56 -7.20
C VAL A 183 -7.97 -0.06 -7.41
N ARG A 184 -8.05 0.73 -6.33
CA ARG A 184 -7.91 2.19 -6.40
C ARG A 184 -6.48 2.61 -6.78
N GLN A 185 -5.47 1.93 -6.26
CA GLN A 185 -4.07 2.13 -6.64
C GLN A 185 -3.86 1.87 -8.14
N GLU A 186 -4.47 0.81 -8.67
CA GLU A 186 -4.37 0.48 -10.09
C GLU A 186 -5.12 1.47 -10.99
N LEU A 187 -6.27 1.96 -10.53
CA LEU A 187 -7.00 3.05 -11.20
C LEU A 187 -6.14 4.30 -11.29
N TYR A 188 -5.57 4.75 -10.17
CA TYR A 188 -4.71 5.94 -10.15
C TYR A 188 -3.56 5.81 -11.16
N HIS A 189 -2.89 4.67 -11.20
CA HIS A 189 -1.84 4.39 -12.19
C HIS A 189 -2.36 4.42 -13.62
N SER A 190 -3.49 3.76 -13.89
CA SER A 190 -4.08 3.70 -15.23
C SER A 190 -4.40 5.11 -15.77
N PHE A 191 -4.99 5.97 -14.94
CA PHE A 191 -5.28 7.37 -15.29
C PHE A 191 -4.02 8.22 -15.45
N THR A 192 -3.03 8.04 -14.58
CA THR A 192 -1.80 8.86 -14.59
C THR A 192 -0.87 8.48 -15.74
N LYS A 193 -0.75 7.17 -16.03
CA LYS A 193 0.17 6.62 -17.03
C LYS A 193 -0.51 6.29 -18.37
N ARG A 194 -1.84 6.44 -18.48
CA ARG A 194 -2.65 6.18 -19.67
C ARG A 194 -2.48 4.77 -20.23
N HIS A 195 -2.47 3.78 -19.35
CA HIS A 195 -2.44 2.37 -19.71
C HIS A 195 -3.66 1.65 -19.12
N PRO A 196 -4.11 0.52 -19.70
CA PRO A 196 -5.20 -0.23 -19.12
C PRO A 196 -4.81 -0.76 -17.73
N PRO A 197 -5.79 -0.93 -16.81
CA PRO A 197 -5.58 -1.61 -15.55
C PRO A 197 -5.05 -3.03 -15.81
N LYS A 198 -3.95 -3.38 -15.15
CA LYS A 198 -3.31 -4.69 -15.21
C LYS A 198 -3.92 -5.68 -14.23
N MET A 199 -4.53 -5.18 -13.15
CA MET A 199 -5.18 -6.03 -12.17
C MET A 199 -6.52 -6.54 -12.70
N VAL A 200 -6.75 -7.85 -12.61
CA VAL A 200 -8.01 -8.48 -13.04
C VAL A 200 -9.09 -8.17 -12.01
N LEU A 201 -10.17 -7.56 -12.48
CA LEU A 201 -11.37 -7.30 -11.69
C LEU A 201 -12.32 -8.45 -11.89
N ASP A 202 -12.49 -9.29 -10.87
CA ASP A 202 -13.51 -10.32 -10.90
C ASP A 202 -14.88 -9.68 -10.64
N PRO A 203 -15.84 -9.75 -11.58
CA PRO A 203 -17.17 -9.20 -11.36
C PRO A 203 -17.86 -9.77 -10.12
N GLU A 204 -17.54 -11.01 -9.73
CA GLU A 204 -18.08 -11.64 -8.54
C GLU A 204 -17.73 -10.87 -7.26
N TYR A 205 -16.61 -10.14 -7.24
CA TYR A 205 -16.24 -9.30 -6.11
C TYR A 205 -17.11 -8.05 -5.95
N GLY A 206 -17.85 -7.67 -7.00
CA GLY A 206 -18.88 -6.63 -6.94
C GLY A 206 -20.13 -7.06 -6.17
N ASN A 207 -20.37 -8.36 -6.02
CA ASN A 207 -21.53 -8.89 -5.31
C ASN A 207 -21.38 -8.64 -3.80
N GLY A 208 -22.25 -7.79 -3.24
CA GLY A 208 -22.18 -7.39 -1.82
C GLY A 208 -21.21 -6.23 -1.54
N ALA A 209 -20.60 -5.63 -2.57
CA ALA A 209 -19.78 -4.43 -2.41
C ALA A 209 -20.61 -3.20 -2.05
N SER A 210 -20.02 -2.26 -1.29
CA SER A 210 -20.63 -0.96 -0.99
C SER A 210 -20.86 -0.15 -2.27
N LYS A 211 -21.75 0.84 -2.23
CA LYS A 211 -21.98 1.75 -3.37
C LYS A 211 -20.69 2.41 -3.85
N ALA A 212 -19.82 2.83 -2.92
CA ALA A 212 -18.51 3.41 -3.26
C ALA A 212 -17.62 2.41 -4.03
N ASN A 213 -17.55 1.16 -3.56
CA ASN A 213 -16.74 0.13 -4.23
C ASN A 213 -17.32 -0.29 -5.59
N LYS A 214 -18.66 -0.25 -5.76
CA LYS A 214 -19.29 -0.40 -7.08
C LYS A 214 -18.86 0.71 -8.06
N ILE A 215 -18.76 1.96 -7.60
CA ILE A 215 -18.26 3.08 -8.44
C ILE A 215 -16.79 2.83 -8.84
N VAL A 216 -15.97 2.37 -7.89
CA VAL A 216 -14.57 2.01 -8.14
C VAL A 216 -14.48 0.93 -9.21
N LEU A 217 -15.27 -0.16 -9.07
CA LEU A 217 -15.30 -1.26 -10.04
C LEU A 217 -15.71 -0.77 -11.44
N HIS A 218 -16.78 0.03 -11.52
CA HIS A 218 -17.24 0.58 -12.79
C HIS A 218 -16.21 1.51 -13.44
N THR A 219 -15.56 2.37 -12.65
CA THR A 219 -14.49 3.24 -13.13
C THR A 219 -13.33 2.43 -13.70
N ALA A 220 -13.03 1.27 -13.10
CA ALA A 220 -11.97 0.40 -13.56
C ALA A 220 -12.32 -0.35 -14.84
N GLN A 221 -13.60 -0.69 -15.06
CA GLN A 221 -14.10 -1.18 -16.34
C GLN A 221 -14.00 -0.11 -17.43
N VAL A 222 -14.42 1.13 -17.14
CA VAL A 222 -14.31 2.26 -18.07
C VAL A 222 -12.85 2.55 -18.43
N ALA A 223 -11.95 2.55 -17.45
CA ALA A 223 -10.51 2.69 -17.64
C ALA A 223 -9.95 1.61 -18.56
N LYS A 224 -10.32 0.34 -18.32
CA LYS A 224 -9.89 -0.78 -19.15
C LYS A 224 -10.39 -0.63 -20.57
N TRP A 225 -11.68 -0.40 -20.78
CA TRP A 225 -12.24 -0.15 -22.11
C TRP A 225 -11.53 1.01 -22.81
N ARG A 226 -11.30 2.14 -22.11
CA ARG A 226 -10.73 3.35 -22.68
C ARG A 226 -9.28 3.16 -23.17
N TRP A 227 -8.47 2.37 -22.47
CA TRP A 227 -7.04 2.21 -22.77
C TRP A 227 -6.66 0.83 -23.32
N ALA A 228 -7.61 -0.10 -23.44
CA ALA A 228 -7.45 -1.34 -24.18
C ALA A 228 -7.81 -1.12 -25.66
N ASP A 229 -8.82 -1.81 -26.19
CA ASP A 229 -9.22 -1.72 -27.60
C ASP A 229 -10.38 -0.75 -27.86
N GLY A 230 -11.09 -0.30 -26.82
CA GLY A 230 -12.22 0.61 -26.94
C GLY A 230 -13.40 0.04 -27.74
N SER A 231 -13.44 -1.28 -27.94
CA SER A 231 -14.42 -1.92 -28.81
C SER A 231 -15.81 -2.00 -28.17
N GLU A 232 -16.85 -1.94 -29.01
CA GLU A 232 -18.23 -2.12 -28.56
C GLU A 232 -18.47 -3.56 -28.05
N GLN A 233 -17.72 -4.54 -28.55
CA GLN A 233 -17.77 -5.93 -28.11
C GLN A 233 -17.22 -6.08 -26.68
N GLU A 234 -16.11 -5.43 -26.35
CA GLU A 234 -15.58 -5.42 -24.97
C GLU A 234 -16.57 -4.72 -24.02
N TRP A 235 -17.15 -3.59 -24.45
CA TRP A 235 -18.15 -2.86 -23.64
C TRP A 235 -19.39 -3.71 -23.34
N ARG A 236 -19.88 -4.49 -24.31
CA ARG A 236 -21.03 -5.39 -24.14
C ARG A 236 -20.77 -6.52 -23.13
N MET A 237 -19.51 -6.91 -22.89
CA MET A 237 -19.18 -7.88 -21.84
C MET A 237 -19.41 -7.32 -20.42
N TYR A 238 -19.36 -6.00 -20.24
CA TYR A 238 -19.62 -5.34 -18.95
C TYR A 238 -21.10 -4.95 -18.76
N TYR A 239 -21.94 -5.04 -19.81
CA TYR A 239 -23.36 -4.66 -19.79
C TYR A 239 -24.20 -5.36 -18.70
N PRO A 240 -24.03 -6.68 -18.44
CA PRO A 240 -24.77 -7.37 -17.37
C PRO A 240 -24.48 -6.85 -15.96
N LEU A 241 -23.40 -6.06 -15.78
CA LEU A 241 -22.99 -5.49 -14.51
C LEU A 241 -23.49 -4.05 -14.32
N ILE A 242 -23.92 -3.39 -15.40
CA ILE A 242 -24.51 -2.04 -15.40
C ILE A 242 -25.98 -2.10 -14.95
N GLU A 243 -26.67 -3.23 -15.10
CA GLU A 243 -28.04 -3.40 -14.59
C GLU A 243 -28.14 -3.53 -13.05
N TRP A 244 -27.01 -3.54 -12.32
CA TRP A 244 -26.95 -3.65 -10.85
C TRP A 244 -26.90 -2.29 -10.11
N TRP A 245 -27.26 -1.22 -10.80
CA TRP A 245 -27.40 0.15 -10.29
C TRP A 245 -28.87 0.50 -10.07
#